data_AF-A0A0F4VBZ8-F1
#
_entry.id   AF-A0A0F4VBZ8-F1
#
_cell.length_a   1.000
_cell.length_b   1.000
_cell.length_c   1.000
_cell.angle_alpha   90.00
_cell.angle_beta   90.00
_cell.angle_gamma   90.00
#
_symmetry.space_group_name_H-M   'P 1'
#
loop_
_entity.id
_entity.type
_entity.pdbx_description
1 polymer ?
#
loop_
_entity_poly.entity_id
_entity_poly.type
_entity_poly.pdbx_seq_one_letter_code
_entity_poly.pdbx_strand_id
1 'polypeptide(L)'
;MNRLLLLLVSWMPVTAMASVLCNPENDSKYFLSQWSDRGDGPEDIVSSFDGKEFSVDPGHVVYRGDLNGDGVEDFIFNSRVGIGSSMDSTFAFLIQCRGYLKHAGGDYFAGVKVLDDAPKDGGDFKDIEIYSYIRNSLGQIRYKDDKAITRPHLWRFNPQAQRYEGQSE
;
A
#
# COMPACT_ATOMS: atom_id res chain seq x y z
N MET A 1 -53.32 13.95 -30.37
CA MET A 1 -52.38 14.84 -29.64
C MET A 1 -52.39 14.38 -28.19
N ASN A 2 -51.41 13.58 -27.81
CA ASN A 2 -50.18 13.95 -27.08
C ASN A 2 -50.38 13.71 -25.57
N ARG A 3 -49.87 12.57 -25.08
CA ARG A 3 -48.62 12.45 -24.29
C ARG A 3 -48.85 12.97 -22.86
N LEU A 4 -48.69 12.16 -21.82
CA LEU A 4 -47.38 11.74 -21.34
C LEU A 4 -47.55 10.57 -20.36
N LEU A 5 -46.99 9.40 -20.68
CA LEU A 5 -46.85 8.28 -19.74
C LEU A 5 -45.58 8.55 -18.91
N LEU A 6 -45.74 8.76 -17.60
CA LEU A 6 -44.64 8.99 -16.67
C LEU A 6 -43.79 7.70 -16.53
N LEU A 7 -42.53 7.80 -16.95
CA LEU A 7 -41.47 6.82 -16.65
C LEU A 7 -40.99 7.04 -15.21
N LEU A 8 -41.45 6.19 -14.29
CA LEU A 8 -40.83 6.00 -12.98
C LEU A 8 -39.49 5.28 -13.18
N VAL A 9 -38.42 6.06 -13.39
CA VAL A 9 -37.05 5.56 -13.31
C VAL A 9 -36.76 5.35 -11.82
N SER A 10 -36.90 4.11 -11.37
CA SER A 10 -36.43 3.67 -10.06
C SER A 10 -34.93 3.94 -9.95
N TRP A 11 -34.56 4.95 -9.19
CA TRP A 11 -33.20 5.10 -8.67
C TRP A 11 -32.98 3.97 -7.66
N MET A 12 -32.46 2.83 -8.11
CA MET A 12 -31.86 1.89 -7.18
C MET A 12 -30.58 2.55 -6.65
N PRO A 13 -30.41 2.66 -5.32
CA PRO A 13 -29.11 3.03 -4.79
C PRO A 13 -28.14 1.94 -5.25
N VAL A 14 -27.08 2.34 -5.95
CA VAL A 14 -25.91 1.48 -6.08
C VAL A 14 -25.41 1.31 -4.66
N THR A 15 -25.75 0.19 -4.04
CA THR A 15 -25.10 -0.24 -2.81
C THR A 15 -23.65 -0.45 -3.21
N ALA A 16 -22.80 0.52 -2.88
CA ALA A 16 -21.37 0.31 -2.85
C ALA A 16 -21.18 -0.87 -1.89
N MET A 17 -20.95 -2.05 -2.46
CA MET A 17 -20.59 -3.23 -1.69
C MET A 17 -19.32 -2.82 -0.98
N ALA A 18 -19.41 -2.52 0.32
CA ALA A 18 -18.24 -2.41 1.17
C ALA A 18 -17.53 -3.76 1.02
N SER A 19 -16.50 -3.81 0.19
CA SER A 19 -15.73 -5.01 0.00
C SER A 19 -15.13 -5.31 1.36
N VAL A 20 -15.54 -6.42 1.98
CA VAL A 20 -14.92 -6.87 3.22
C VAL A 20 -13.47 -7.20 2.84
N LEU A 21 -12.56 -6.26 3.12
CA LEU A 21 -11.15 -6.36 2.74
C LEU A 21 -10.51 -7.56 3.43
N CYS A 22 -10.88 -7.82 4.67
CA CYS A 22 -10.30 -8.88 5.49
C CYS A 22 -11.03 -10.22 5.32
N ASN A 23 -10.33 -11.24 4.84
CA ASN A 23 -10.80 -12.62 4.84
C ASN A 23 -9.79 -13.52 5.61
N PRO A 24 -10.02 -13.79 6.90
CA PRO A 24 -9.07 -14.53 7.72
C PRO A 24 -8.86 -15.98 7.29
N GLU A 25 -9.71 -16.57 6.46
CA GLU A 25 -9.52 -17.95 5.98
C GLU A 25 -8.53 -18.00 4.81
N ASN A 26 -8.48 -16.96 3.99
CA ASN A 26 -7.73 -16.95 2.73
C ASN A 26 -6.56 -15.95 2.71
N ASP A 27 -6.57 -14.96 3.59
CA ASP A 27 -5.50 -13.96 3.63
C ASP A 27 -4.22 -14.55 4.24
N SER A 28 -3.10 -14.32 3.56
CA SER A 28 -1.77 -14.34 4.18
C SER A 28 -1.74 -13.38 5.37
N LYS A 29 -1.18 -13.82 6.48
CA LYS A 29 -1.20 -13.09 7.75
C LYS A 29 0.14 -12.48 8.01
N TYR A 30 0.15 -11.17 8.19
CA TYR A 30 1.35 -10.44 8.55
C TYR A 30 1.21 -9.95 9.99
N PHE A 31 2.34 -9.88 10.69
CA PHE A 31 2.42 -9.38 12.05
C PHE A 31 3.62 -8.46 12.17
N LEU A 32 3.36 -7.26 12.68
CA LEU A 32 4.40 -6.30 12.99
C LEU A 32 4.82 -6.47 14.45
N SER A 33 6.12 -6.54 14.67
CA SER A 33 6.72 -6.62 15.99
C SER A 33 7.96 -5.75 16.04
N GLN A 34 8.37 -5.30 17.23
CA GLN A 34 9.58 -4.53 17.40
C GLN A 34 10.55 -5.31 18.28
N TRP A 35 11.77 -5.45 17.81
CA TRP A 35 12.81 -6.26 18.44
C TRP A 35 14.02 -5.39 18.74
N SER A 36 14.74 -5.73 19.81
CA SER A 36 15.97 -5.04 20.18
C SER A 36 17.00 -6.08 20.60
N ASP A 37 18.11 -6.13 19.89
CA ASP A 37 19.28 -6.89 20.30
C ASP A 37 20.27 -5.98 21.04
N ARG A 38 21.04 -6.55 21.98
CA ARG A 38 21.94 -5.79 22.85
C ARG A 38 22.98 -5.01 22.04
N GLY A 39 22.73 -3.71 21.87
CA GLY A 39 23.67 -2.75 21.28
C GLY A 39 23.08 -1.88 20.18
N ASP A 40 22.01 -2.35 19.52
CA ASP A 40 21.34 -1.64 18.44
C ASP A 40 20.01 -1.02 18.91
N GLY A 41 19.57 0.01 18.19
CA GLY A 41 18.24 0.59 18.37
C GLY A 41 17.14 -0.42 18.00
N PRO A 42 15.90 -0.20 18.45
CA PRO A 42 14.79 -1.07 18.12
C PRO A 42 14.60 -1.15 16.59
N GLU A 43 14.37 -2.36 16.08
CA GLU A 43 14.09 -2.65 14.68
C GLU A 43 12.66 -3.20 14.54
N ASP A 44 11.95 -2.74 13.51
CA ASP A 44 10.65 -3.29 13.19
C ASP A 44 10.81 -4.54 12.34
N ILE A 45 10.06 -5.57 12.70
CA ILE A 45 10.07 -6.88 12.06
C ILE A 45 8.67 -7.18 11.57
N VAL A 46 8.53 -7.38 10.26
CA VAL A 46 7.33 -7.97 9.68
C VAL A 46 7.54 -9.47 9.58
N SER A 47 6.71 -10.22 10.29
CA SER A 47 6.63 -11.67 10.11
C SER A 47 5.39 -12.01 9.30
N SER A 48 5.46 -13.07 8.50
CA SER A 48 4.31 -13.50 7.70
C SER A 48 4.11 -15.01 7.76
N PHE A 49 2.85 -15.42 7.59
CA PHE A 49 2.44 -16.81 7.49
C PHE A 49 1.41 -16.95 6.38
N ASP A 50 1.71 -17.77 5.38
CA ASP A 50 0.85 -18.03 4.23
C ASP A 50 0.13 -19.40 4.28
N GLY A 51 0.20 -20.07 5.43
CA GLY A 51 -0.35 -21.41 5.64
C GLY A 51 0.67 -22.53 5.54
N LYS A 52 1.82 -22.30 4.88
CA LYS A 52 2.88 -23.30 4.69
C LYS A 52 4.22 -22.83 5.21
N GLU A 53 4.53 -21.55 5.00
CA GLU A 53 5.83 -20.99 5.30
C GLU A 53 5.69 -19.82 6.26
N PHE A 54 6.66 -19.73 7.17
CA PHE A 54 6.83 -18.61 8.07
C PHE A 54 8.07 -17.85 7.62
N SER A 55 7.93 -16.54 7.42
CA SER A 55 9.02 -15.66 7.03
C SER A 55 9.11 -14.45 7.95
N VAL A 56 10.30 -13.87 8.01
CA VAL A 56 10.63 -12.72 8.85
C VAL A 56 11.44 -11.75 8.01
N ASP A 57 10.99 -10.50 7.97
CA ASP A 57 11.57 -9.42 7.18
C ASP A 57 11.91 -8.24 8.11
N PRO A 58 13.19 -7.97 8.38
CA PRO A 58 13.62 -6.81 9.16
C PRO A 58 13.53 -5.52 8.35
N GLY A 59 13.20 -4.41 9.03
CA GLY A 59 12.98 -3.14 8.38
C GLY A 59 12.54 -2.03 9.31
N HIS A 60 11.70 -1.15 8.79
CA HIS A 60 11.12 -0.05 9.56
C HIS A 60 9.76 0.35 9.00
N VAL A 61 8.85 0.75 9.88
CA VAL A 61 7.60 1.39 9.50
C VAL A 61 7.89 2.83 9.06
N VAL A 62 7.55 3.15 7.81
CA VAL A 62 7.68 4.51 7.23
C VAL A 62 6.38 5.31 7.28
N TYR A 63 5.26 4.64 7.52
CA TYR A 63 3.96 5.28 7.74
C TYR A 63 3.14 4.50 8.76
N ARG A 64 2.51 5.21 9.68
CA ARG A 64 1.53 4.72 10.65
C ARG A 64 0.33 5.65 10.64
N GLY A 65 -0.85 5.12 10.30
CA GLY A 65 -2.09 5.89 10.28
C GLY A 65 -3.17 5.17 9.51
N ASP A 66 -4.39 5.68 9.57
CA ASP A 66 -5.54 5.10 8.88
C ASP A 66 -5.41 5.30 7.36
N LEU A 67 -5.26 4.19 6.60
CA LEU A 67 -5.19 4.20 5.14
C LEU A 67 -6.55 3.94 4.50
N ASN A 68 -7.46 3.23 5.17
CA ASN A 68 -8.71 2.73 4.59
C ASN A 68 -9.98 3.43 5.13
N GLY A 69 -9.84 4.38 6.04
CA GLY A 69 -10.91 5.16 6.64
C GLY A 69 -11.69 4.46 7.75
N ASP A 70 -11.21 3.32 8.28
CA ASP A 70 -11.93 2.55 9.31
C ASP A 70 -11.63 3.00 10.76
N GLY A 71 -10.77 4.00 10.93
CA GLY A 71 -10.36 4.55 12.22
C GLY A 71 -9.28 3.72 12.94
N VAL A 72 -8.73 2.68 12.32
CA VAL A 72 -7.65 1.86 12.85
C VAL A 72 -6.32 2.21 12.15
N GLU A 73 -5.20 2.09 12.87
CA GLU A 73 -3.90 2.33 12.28
C GLU A 73 -3.50 1.23 11.30
N ASP A 74 -3.15 1.63 10.09
CA ASP A 74 -2.48 0.84 9.07
C ASP A 74 -1.00 1.21 8.96
N PHE A 75 -0.25 0.42 8.19
CA PHE A 75 1.21 0.54 8.13
C PHE A 75 1.73 0.52 6.70
N ILE A 76 2.77 1.32 6.43
CA ILE A 76 3.67 1.06 5.32
C ILE A 76 5.02 0.67 5.90
N PHE A 77 5.47 -0.53 5.54
CA PHE A 77 6.74 -1.08 5.96
C PHE A 77 7.76 -1.02 4.83
N ASN A 78 9.01 -0.72 5.17
CA ASN A 78 10.14 -0.75 4.25
C ASN A 78 11.14 -1.83 4.73
N SER A 79 11.30 -2.90 3.93
CA SER A 79 12.23 -4.00 4.22
C SER A 79 13.67 -3.60 3.92
N ARG A 80 14.59 -3.99 4.81
CA ARG A 80 16.04 -3.87 4.62
C ARG A 80 16.61 -4.96 3.73
N VAL A 81 15.95 -6.12 3.62
CA VAL A 81 16.46 -7.28 2.86
C VAL A 81 16.23 -7.12 1.36
N GLY A 82 15.32 -6.22 0.98
CA GLY A 82 14.89 -5.98 -0.39
C GLY A 82 15.68 -4.94 -1.20
N ILE A 83 16.84 -4.47 -0.73
CA ILE A 83 17.65 -3.52 -1.50
C ILE A 83 18.36 -4.28 -2.63
N GLY A 84 17.71 -4.32 -3.80
CA GLY A 84 18.25 -4.97 -5.01
C GLY A 84 19.41 -4.18 -5.64
N SER A 85 19.99 -4.72 -6.71
CA SER A 85 21.02 -4.03 -7.51
C SER A 85 20.52 -2.70 -8.11
N SER A 86 19.21 -2.52 -8.15
CA SER A 86 18.54 -1.30 -8.57
C SER A 86 18.61 -0.19 -7.51
N MET A 87 19.00 -0.49 -6.27
CA MET A 87 18.93 0.37 -5.07
C MET A 87 17.51 0.74 -4.63
N ASP A 88 16.48 0.14 -5.24
CA ASP A 88 15.11 0.27 -4.77
C ASP A 88 14.93 -0.55 -3.49
N SER A 89 14.13 -0.05 -2.56
CA SER A 89 13.76 -0.79 -1.34
C SER A 89 12.39 -1.41 -1.51
N THR A 90 12.15 -2.56 -0.87
CA THR A 90 10.85 -3.23 -0.91
C THR A 90 9.92 -2.61 0.11
N PHE A 91 8.76 -2.14 -0.35
CA PHE A 91 7.71 -1.64 0.52
C PHE A 91 6.54 -2.62 0.58
N ALA A 92 5.87 -2.67 1.73
CA ALA A 92 4.62 -3.40 1.92
C ALA A 92 3.57 -2.48 2.53
N PHE A 93 2.39 -2.43 1.93
CA PHE A 93 1.22 -1.69 2.42
C PHE A 93 0.35 -2.68 3.18
N LEU A 94 0.21 -2.45 4.48
CA LEU A 94 -0.35 -3.40 5.44
C LEU A 94 -1.59 -2.80 6.08
N ILE A 95 -2.76 -3.38 5.79
CA ILE A 95 -4.03 -2.95 6.36
C ILE A 95 -4.36 -3.79 7.59
N GLN A 96 -4.74 -3.14 8.67
CA GLN A 96 -5.03 -3.77 9.95
C GLN A 96 -6.39 -4.47 9.92
N CYS A 97 -6.34 -5.79 9.86
CA CYS A 97 -7.49 -6.66 10.09
C CYS A 97 -7.56 -7.07 11.56
N ARG A 98 -8.70 -7.60 12.02
CA ARG A 98 -8.83 -8.07 13.39
C ARG A 98 -7.90 -9.27 13.64
N GLY A 99 -6.77 -9.01 14.31
CA GLY A 99 -5.79 -10.02 14.73
C GLY A 99 -4.66 -10.30 13.75
N TYR A 100 -4.59 -9.62 12.59
CA TYR A 100 -3.50 -9.74 11.62
C TYR A 100 -3.43 -8.51 10.71
N LEU A 101 -2.30 -8.31 10.05
CA LEU A 101 -2.14 -7.35 8.96
C LEU A 101 -2.36 -8.07 7.62
N LYS A 102 -3.17 -7.48 6.74
CA LYS A 102 -3.34 -7.93 5.35
C LYS A 102 -2.38 -7.15 4.45
N HIS A 103 -1.62 -7.85 3.64
CA HIS A 103 -0.84 -7.23 2.57
C HIS A 103 -1.77 -6.75 1.44
N ALA A 104 -1.86 -5.44 1.28
CA ALA A 104 -2.75 -4.76 0.33
C ALA A 104 -1.97 -4.07 -0.80
N GLY A 105 -0.68 -4.34 -0.96
CA GLY A 105 0.14 -3.75 -2.03
C GLY A 105 1.56 -3.51 -1.57
N GLY A 106 2.37 -2.93 -2.45
CA GLY A 106 3.79 -2.78 -2.24
C GLY A 106 4.59 -3.37 -3.39
N ASP A 107 5.78 -2.81 -3.61
CA ASP A 107 6.74 -3.21 -4.63
C ASP A 107 8.11 -2.57 -4.30
N TYR A 108 9.06 -2.67 -5.23
CA TYR A 108 10.34 -1.99 -5.19
C TYR A 108 10.18 -0.52 -5.58
N PHE A 109 10.43 0.39 -4.63
CA PHE A 109 10.37 1.83 -4.86
C PHE A 109 11.63 2.54 -4.34
N ALA A 110 11.87 3.76 -4.83
CA ALA A 110 12.82 4.69 -4.25
C ALA A 110 12.27 5.39 -3.00
N GLY A 111 10.94 5.42 -2.84
CA GLY A 111 10.27 6.00 -1.68
C GLY A 111 8.76 5.98 -1.83
N VAL A 112 8.06 6.35 -0.75
CA VAL A 112 6.60 6.38 -0.67
C VAL A 112 6.14 7.59 0.14
N LYS A 113 4.95 8.12 -0.19
CA LYS A 113 4.29 9.20 0.54
C LYS A 113 2.78 9.01 0.46
N VAL A 114 2.12 8.94 1.62
CA VAL A 114 0.65 8.94 1.70
C VAL A 114 0.15 10.36 1.48
N LEU A 115 -0.90 10.51 0.67
CA LEU A 115 -1.56 11.79 0.44
C LEU A 115 -2.71 11.95 1.44
N ASP A 116 -2.71 13.08 2.16
CA ASP A 116 -3.72 13.38 3.18
C ASP A 116 -5.02 13.95 2.61
N ASP A 117 -5.03 14.31 1.33
CA ASP A 117 -6.23 14.78 0.64
C ASP A 117 -7.24 13.64 0.47
N ALA A 118 -8.52 13.97 0.54
CA ALA A 118 -9.58 13.02 0.21
C ALA A 118 -9.35 12.43 -1.19
N PRO A 119 -9.50 11.11 -1.37
CA PRO A 119 -9.33 10.46 -2.66
C PRO A 119 -10.20 11.12 -3.72
N LYS A 120 -9.64 11.37 -4.90
CA LYS A 120 -10.34 12.10 -5.97
C LYS A 120 -11.56 11.35 -6.51
N ASP A 121 -11.63 10.05 -6.30
CA ASP A 121 -12.74 9.18 -6.66
C ASP A 121 -13.78 9.02 -5.54
N GLY A 122 -13.58 9.67 -4.39
CA GLY A 122 -14.49 9.61 -3.24
C GLY A 122 -14.44 8.30 -2.47
N GLY A 123 -13.39 7.48 -2.64
CA GLY A 123 -13.13 6.31 -1.81
C GLY A 123 -12.62 6.68 -0.42
N ASP A 124 -12.66 5.70 0.50
CA ASP A 124 -12.12 5.85 1.86
C ASP A 124 -10.61 5.58 1.94
N PHE A 125 -10.04 4.96 0.89
CA PHE A 125 -8.62 4.61 0.84
C PHE A 125 -7.76 5.77 0.36
N LYS A 126 -6.80 6.21 1.18
CA LYS A 126 -5.87 7.30 0.83
C LYS A 126 -5.04 6.98 -0.42
N ASP A 127 -4.86 7.97 -1.29
CA ASP A 127 -3.93 7.86 -2.42
C ASP A 127 -2.47 7.80 -1.92
N ILE A 128 -1.62 7.03 -2.61
CA ILE A 128 -0.19 6.90 -2.28
C ILE A 128 0.65 7.36 -3.48
N GLU A 129 1.55 8.32 -3.26
CA GLU A 129 2.65 8.59 -4.18
C GLU A 129 3.79 7.62 -3.91
N ILE A 130 4.16 6.83 -4.91
CA ILE A 130 5.42 6.10 -4.92
C ILE A 130 6.43 6.86 -5.78
N TYR A 131 7.71 6.65 -5.51
CA TYR A 131 8.79 7.30 -6.25
C TYR A 131 9.64 6.24 -6.93
N SER A 132 9.94 6.41 -8.21
CA SER A 132 10.87 5.56 -8.98
C SER A 132 12.12 6.37 -9.33
N TYR A 133 13.31 5.75 -9.26
CA TYR A 133 14.54 6.41 -9.69
C TYR A 133 14.56 6.61 -11.21
N ILE A 134 14.82 7.83 -11.66
CA ILE A 134 15.02 8.08 -13.08
C ILE A 134 16.38 7.50 -13.50
N ARG A 135 16.35 6.56 -14.45
CA ARG A 135 17.57 5.89 -14.96
C ARG A 135 18.02 6.45 -16.31
N ASN A 136 19.30 6.30 -16.62
CA ASN A 136 19.84 6.55 -17.96
C ASN A 136 19.66 5.31 -18.87
N SER A 137 20.07 5.39 -20.13
CA SER A 137 19.97 4.27 -21.09
C SER A 137 20.78 3.02 -20.71
N LEU A 138 21.68 3.12 -19.72
CA LEU A 138 22.46 2.01 -19.16
C LEU A 138 21.84 1.45 -17.87
N GLY A 139 20.66 1.92 -17.45
CA GLY A 139 19.98 1.49 -16.22
C GLY A 139 20.51 2.10 -14.93
N GLN A 140 21.47 3.03 -15.02
CA GLN A 140 22.07 3.68 -13.84
C GLN A 140 21.20 4.83 -13.36
N ILE A 141 21.09 5.00 -12.04
CA ILE A 141 20.35 6.10 -11.41
C ILE A 141 20.97 7.43 -11.81
N ARG A 142 20.13 8.39 -12.19
CA ARG A 142 20.57 9.76 -12.47
C ARG A 142 20.60 10.57 -11.17
N TYR A 143 21.64 11.39 -11.04
CA TYR A 143 21.84 12.28 -9.92
C TYR A 143 21.85 13.74 -10.37
N LYS A 144 21.39 14.63 -9.50
CA LYS A 144 21.52 16.08 -9.62
C LYS A 144 21.89 16.63 -8.25
N ASP A 145 22.97 17.40 -8.16
CA ASP A 145 23.48 17.97 -6.91
C ASP A 145 23.64 16.90 -5.81
N ASP A 146 24.26 15.77 -6.17
CA ASP A 146 24.47 14.57 -5.35
C ASP A 146 23.19 13.89 -4.80
N LYS A 147 22.02 14.26 -5.32
CA LYS A 147 20.74 13.62 -4.98
C LYS A 147 20.23 12.79 -6.14
N ALA A 148 19.83 11.55 -5.83
CA ALA A 148 19.15 10.70 -6.78
C ALA A 148 17.84 11.36 -7.23
N ILE A 149 17.61 11.40 -8.54
CA ILE A 149 16.41 12.00 -9.11
C ILE A 149 15.33 10.93 -9.16
N THR A 150 14.15 11.26 -8.66
CA THR A 150 12.98 10.38 -8.71
C THR A 150 11.84 10.99 -9.52
N ARG A 151 10.92 10.14 -9.98
CA ARG A 151 9.63 10.52 -10.55
C ARG A 151 8.50 9.98 -9.64
N PRO A 152 7.50 10.80 -9.28
CA PRO A 152 6.35 10.32 -8.55
C PRO A 152 5.37 9.58 -9.47
N HIS A 153 4.74 8.54 -8.92
CA HIS A 153 3.64 7.81 -9.54
C HIS A 153 2.52 7.64 -8.53
N LEU A 154 1.29 7.81 -8.99
CA LEU A 154 0.11 7.69 -8.14
C LEU A 154 -0.37 6.25 -8.12
N TRP A 155 -0.47 5.68 -6.93
CA TRP A 155 -1.06 4.38 -6.65
C TRP A 155 -2.37 4.58 -5.91
N ARG A 156 -3.41 3.87 -6.36
CA ARG A 156 -4.75 3.94 -5.78
C ARG A 156 -5.24 2.56 -5.40
N PHE A 157 -6.09 2.49 -4.39
CA PHE A 157 -6.71 1.24 -4.01
C PHE A 157 -7.73 0.82 -5.07
N ASN A 158 -7.59 -0.41 -5.56
CA ASN A 158 -8.53 -1.06 -6.46
C ASN A 158 -9.45 -1.98 -5.64
N PRO A 159 -10.74 -1.63 -5.44
CA PRO A 159 -11.65 -2.43 -4.63
C PRO A 159 -11.90 -3.84 -5.20
N GLN A 160 -11.82 -4.01 -6.52
CA GLN A 160 -12.02 -5.30 -7.18
C GLN A 160 -10.84 -6.24 -6.96
N ALA A 161 -9.62 -5.71 -7.01
CA ALA A 161 -8.39 -6.48 -6.76
C ALA A 161 -7.99 -6.54 -5.27
N GLN A 162 -8.68 -5.75 -4.43
CA GLN A 162 -8.43 -5.56 -3.00
C GLN A 162 -6.97 -5.19 -2.68
N ARG A 163 -6.37 -4.33 -3.52
CA ARG A 163 -4.97 -3.90 -3.38
C ARG A 163 -4.73 -2.55 -4.03
N TYR A 164 -3.68 -1.87 -3.61
CA TYR A 164 -3.13 -0.70 -4.27
C TYR A 164 -2.46 -1.08 -5.59
N GLU A 165 -2.79 -0.33 -6.64
CA GLU A 165 -2.25 -0.50 -7.98
C GLU A 165 -1.93 0.85 -8.60
N GLY A 166 -0.92 0.87 -9.44
CA GLY A 166 -0.49 2.05 -10.19
C GLY A 166 0.62 1.68 -11.16
N GLN A 167 1.00 2.63 -12.01
CA GLN A 167 2.17 2.45 -12.85
C GLN A 167 3.43 2.67 -12.00
N SER A 168 4.44 1.84 -12.18
CA SER A 168 5.84 2.09 -11.82
C SER A 168 6.68 2.13 -13.10
N GLU A 169 7.85 2.78 -13.07
CA GLU A 169 8.71 2.97 -14.26
C GLU A 169 9.23 1.65 -14.85
#